data_AF-A0A6P7GAK6-F1
#
_entry.id   AF-A0A6P7GAK6-F1
#
_cell.length_a   1.000
_cell.length_b   1.000
_cell.length_c   1.000
_cell.angle_alpha   90.00
_cell.angle_beta   90.00
_cell.angle_gamma   90.00
#
_symmetry.space_group_name_H-M   'P 1'
#
loop_
_entity.id
_entity.type
_entity.pdbx_description
1 polymer ?
#
loop_
_entity_poly.entity_id
_entity_poly.type
_entity_poly.pdbx_seq_one_letter_code
_entity_poly.pdbx_strand_id
1 'polypeptide(L)'
;LFRAAIAQSGSILCPWAYQREHRNMAYKLASGLDPSFKNTSSSQELLNLLRSKSAAEINTVASSFKQAVGNEQIVQGFWFTPVIEPEHQNAFITEYQYDAISKGHMNKIPLMIGICSEESIARAAANNFLSIVRQYEHDVTTLVNRNMHLSDPVLKKQAGEAIRDIYTEGLLQDNPGAAVRTAYSSNERLLMQLRHFVQKWLLYLGLRRNIGYYLLPI
;
A
#
# COMPACT_ATOMS: atom_id res chain seq x y z
N LEU A 1 -22.89 -3.43 15.62
CA LEU A 1 -22.73 -3.61 14.15
C LEU A 1 -22.39 -5.04 13.78
N PHE A 2 -21.34 -5.65 14.35
CA PHE A 2 -20.94 -7.05 14.08
C PHE A 2 -20.28 -7.68 15.32
N ARG A 3 -20.08 -9.00 15.30
CA ARG A 3 -19.52 -9.78 16.44
C ARG A 3 -18.15 -10.42 16.16
N ALA A 4 -17.73 -10.48 14.91
CA ALA A 4 -16.46 -11.04 14.45
C ALA A 4 -16.16 -10.54 13.03
N ALA A 5 -14.91 -10.69 12.58
CA ALA A 5 -14.48 -10.33 11.23
C ALA A 5 -13.52 -11.37 10.64
N ILE A 6 -13.52 -11.46 9.31
CA ILE A 6 -12.54 -12.22 8.52
C ILE A 6 -11.85 -11.23 7.56
N ALA A 7 -10.54 -11.10 7.64
CA ALA A 7 -9.72 -10.28 6.74
C ALA A 7 -8.89 -11.20 5.84
N GLN A 8 -9.13 -11.16 4.53
CA GLN A 8 -8.50 -12.05 3.55
C GLN A 8 -7.54 -11.23 2.68
N SER A 9 -6.25 -11.60 2.70
CA SER A 9 -5.22 -11.02 1.83
C SER A 9 -5.09 -9.50 1.96
N GLY A 10 -5.33 -8.95 3.15
CA GLY A 10 -5.27 -7.50 3.39
C GLY A 10 -5.27 -7.13 4.88
N SER A 11 -4.70 -5.98 5.20
CA SER A 11 -4.81 -5.34 6.52
C SER A 11 -4.80 -3.83 6.38
N ILE A 12 -5.20 -3.12 7.44
CA ILE A 12 -5.18 -1.65 7.48
C ILE A 12 -3.77 -1.05 7.48
N LEU A 13 -2.72 -1.88 7.64
CA LEU A 13 -1.32 -1.46 7.55
C LEU A 13 -0.74 -1.64 6.15
N CYS A 14 -1.49 -2.23 5.22
CA CYS A 14 -1.05 -2.35 3.84
C CYS A 14 -0.83 -0.97 3.21
N PRO A 15 0.25 -0.75 2.45
CA PRO A 15 0.54 0.57 1.87
C PRO A 15 -0.57 1.11 0.98
N TRP A 16 -1.34 0.22 0.35
CA TRP A 16 -2.46 0.49 -0.53
C TRP A 16 -3.78 0.79 0.19
N ALA A 17 -3.87 0.54 1.50
CA ALA A 17 -5.04 0.85 2.33
C ALA A 17 -5.08 2.31 2.82
N TYR A 18 -4.04 3.10 2.50
CA TYR A 18 -3.94 4.50 2.88
C TYR A 18 -3.46 5.37 1.70
N GLN A 19 -4.14 6.49 1.48
CA GLN A 19 -3.83 7.45 0.43
C GLN A 19 -2.87 8.53 0.95
N ARG A 20 -1.72 8.65 0.29
CA ARG A 20 -0.78 9.76 0.50
C ARG A 20 -1.12 10.92 -0.42
N GLU A 21 -0.75 12.13 -0.02
CA GLU A 21 -0.84 13.33 -0.86
C GLU A 21 -2.24 13.55 -1.45
N HIS A 22 -3.30 13.22 -0.70
CA HIS A 22 -4.68 13.22 -1.17
C HIS A 22 -5.10 14.55 -1.78
N ARG A 23 -4.62 15.67 -1.22
CA ARG A 23 -4.80 17.00 -1.77
C ARG A 23 -4.19 17.09 -3.17
N ASN A 24 -2.91 16.80 -3.33
CA ASN A 24 -2.21 16.87 -4.62
C ASN A 24 -2.92 16.02 -5.69
N MET A 25 -3.39 14.83 -5.31
CA MET A 25 -4.11 13.95 -6.24
C MET A 25 -5.46 14.53 -6.68
N ALA A 26 -6.21 15.13 -5.75
CA ALA A 26 -7.48 15.79 -6.07
C ALA A 26 -7.30 16.99 -7.02
N TYR A 27 -6.26 17.80 -6.82
CA TYR A 27 -5.95 18.90 -7.75
C TYR A 27 -5.41 18.40 -9.08
N LYS A 28 -4.64 17.31 -9.10
CA LYS A 28 -4.20 16.67 -10.36
C LYS A 28 -5.40 16.18 -11.18
N LEU A 29 -6.41 15.61 -10.53
CA LEU A 29 -7.66 15.21 -11.17
C LEU A 29 -8.39 16.44 -11.73
N ALA A 30 -8.49 17.51 -10.96
CA ALA A 30 -9.11 18.76 -11.41
C ALA A 30 -8.41 19.35 -12.63
N SER A 31 -7.08 19.46 -12.62
CA SER A 31 -6.32 19.97 -13.77
C SER A 31 -6.45 19.08 -15.02
N GLY A 32 -6.69 17.78 -14.84
CA GLY A 32 -6.99 16.88 -15.96
C GLY A 32 -8.40 17.03 -16.53
N LEU A 33 -9.36 17.50 -15.71
CA LEU A 33 -10.75 17.79 -16.12
C LEU A 33 -10.92 19.20 -16.69
N ASP A 34 -10.10 20.13 -16.21
CA ASP A 34 -10.02 21.52 -16.63
C ASP A 34 -8.57 22.02 -16.48
N PRO A 35 -7.81 22.15 -17.58
CA PRO A 35 -6.42 22.62 -17.55
C PRO A 35 -6.23 24.03 -16.98
N SER A 36 -7.30 24.84 -16.89
CA SER A 36 -7.25 26.18 -16.30
C SER A 36 -7.37 26.17 -14.77
N PHE A 37 -7.75 25.04 -14.17
CA PHE A 37 -7.94 24.90 -12.74
C PHE A 37 -6.60 24.96 -11.98
N LYS A 38 -6.51 25.87 -11.01
CA LYS A 38 -5.27 26.17 -10.30
C LYS A 38 -5.15 25.37 -9.00
N ASN A 39 -3.94 24.96 -8.65
CA ASN A 39 -3.65 24.31 -7.36
C ASN A 39 -3.81 25.24 -6.14
N THR A 40 -3.91 26.55 -6.37
CA THR A 40 -4.20 27.56 -5.35
C THR A 40 -5.69 27.78 -5.10
N SER A 41 -6.58 27.21 -5.93
CA SER A 41 -8.03 27.30 -5.74
C SER A 41 -8.46 26.64 -4.42
N SER A 42 -9.55 27.12 -3.83
CA SER A 42 -10.12 26.59 -2.60
C SER A 42 -10.70 25.18 -2.76
N SER A 43 -10.87 24.45 -1.65
CA SER A 43 -11.54 23.14 -1.66
C SER A 43 -13.00 23.23 -2.13
N GLN A 44 -13.67 24.37 -1.96
CA GLN A 44 -15.04 24.58 -2.44
C GLN A 44 -15.09 24.72 -3.96
N GLU A 45 -14.17 25.47 -4.57
CA GLU A 45 -14.05 25.57 -6.03
C GLU A 45 -13.72 24.22 -6.66
N LEU A 46 -12.82 23.45 -6.01
CA LEU A 46 -12.50 22.08 -6.42
C LEU A 46 -13.74 21.19 -6.40
N LEU A 47 -14.52 21.23 -5.32
CA LEU A 47 -15.77 20.47 -5.21
C LEU A 47 -16.79 20.87 -6.29
N ASN A 48 -16.92 22.16 -6.58
CA ASN A 48 -17.84 22.66 -7.60
C ASN A 48 -17.45 22.16 -9.00
N LEU A 49 -16.16 22.16 -9.33
CA LEU A 49 -15.67 21.57 -10.59
C LEU A 49 -15.96 20.07 -10.63
N LEU A 50 -15.61 19.31 -9.59
CA LEU A 50 -15.83 17.86 -9.59
C LEU A 50 -17.32 17.50 -9.72
N ARG A 51 -18.22 18.28 -9.12
CA ARG A 51 -19.68 18.10 -9.24
C ARG A 51 -20.26 18.52 -10.58
N SER A 52 -19.57 19.35 -11.36
CA SER A 52 -20.03 19.76 -12.70
C SER A 52 -19.65 18.75 -13.79
N LYS A 53 -18.77 17.79 -13.49
CA LYS A 53 -18.32 16.75 -14.40
C LYS A 53 -19.10 15.45 -14.21
N SER A 54 -19.26 14.69 -15.28
CA SER A 54 -19.84 13.36 -15.21
C SER A 54 -18.87 12.37 -14.53
N ALA A 55 -19.41 11.32 -13.93
CA ALA A 55 -18.61 10.24 -13.36
C ALA A 55 -17.68 9.58 -14.40
N ALA A 56 -18.12 9.52 -15.67
CA ALA A 56 -17.33 8.96 -16.76
C ALA A 56 -16.10 9.83 -17.10
N GLU A 57 -16.24 11.16 -17.12
CA GLU A 57 -15.12 12.09 -17.29
C GLU A 57 -14.11 11.95 -16.14
N ILE A 58 -14.60 11.96 -14.90
CA ILE A 58 -13.77 11.78 -13.70
C ILE A 58 -12.98 10.47 -13.79
N ASN A 59 -13.67 9.36 -14.10
CA ASN A 59 -13.04 8.05 -14.20
C ASN A 59 -12.02 7.98 -15.34
N THR A 60 -12.31 8.61 -16.48
CA THR A 60 -11.39 8.68 -17.62
C THR A 60 -10.09 9.39 -17.24
N VAL A 61 -10.19 10.56 -16.58
CA VAL A 61 -9.02 11.31 -16.13
C VAL A 61 -8.27 10.57 -15.03
N ALA A 62 -8.97 10.04 -14.02
CA ALA A 62 -8.33 9.26 -12.94
C ALA A 62 -7.58 8.03 -13.48
N SER A 63 -8.15 7.34 -14.47
CA SER A 63 -7.54 6.17 -15.11
C SER A 63 -6.34 6.51 -15.99
N SER A 64 -6.19 7.77 -16.41
CA SER A 64 -5.03 8.23 -17.18
C SER A 64 -3.75 8.34 -16.33
N PHE A 65 -3.86 8.32 -15.00
CA PHE A 65 -2.72 8.44 -14.10
C PHE A 65 -1.79 7.23 -14.25
N LYS A 66 -0.60 7.50 -14.78
CA LYS A 66 0.38 6.46 -15.10
C LYS A 66 0.92 5.77 -13.85
N GLN A 67 0.89 4.45 -13.87
CA GLN A 67 1.67 3.60 -12.98
C GLN A 67 2.96 3.16 -13.71
N ALA A 68 4.04 3.08 -12.96
CA ALA A 68 5.37 2.68 -13.40
C ALA A 68 6.13 2.06 -12.22
N VAL A 69 7.27 1.46 -12.51
CA VAL A 69 8.13 0.85 -11.48
C VAL A 69 8.57 1.91 -10.47
N GLY A 70 8.33 1.65 -9.19
CA GLY A 70 8.61 2.58 -8.08
C GLY A 70 7.45 3.52 -7.73
N ASN A 71 6.31 3.47 -8.44
CA ASN A 71 5.10 4.21 -8.09
C ASN A 71 3.81 3.37 -8.10
N GLU A 72 3.91 2.05 -8.22
CA GLU A 72 2.76 1.17 -8.36
C GLU A 72 1.80 1.28 -7.17
N GLN A 73 0.51 1.34 -7.45
CA GLN A 73 -0.46 1.67 -6.41
C GLN A 73 -0.56 0.61 -5.30
N ILE A 74 -0.42 -0.67 -5.65
CA ILE A 74 -0.41 -1.78 -4.68
C ILE A 74 0.78 -1.69 -3.71
N VAL A 75 1.81 -0.93 -4.07
CA VAL A 75 3.06 -0.80 -3.34
C VAL A 75 3.14 0.51 -2.60
N GLN A 76 2.82 1.60 -3.29
CA GLN A 76 3.09 2.97 -2.85
C GLN A 76 1.82 3.70 -2.41
N GLY A 77 0.64 3.07 -2.49
CA GLY A 77 -0.65 3.65 -2.17
C GLY A 77 -1.53 3.84 -3.41
N PHE A 78 -2.82 3.50 -3.30
CA PHE A 78 -3.80 3.84 -4.32
C PHE A 78 -4.00 5.36 -4.40
N TRP A 79 -4.26 5.87 -5.61
CA TRP A 79 -4.52 7.30 -5.86
C TRP A 79 -5.79 7.78 -5.19
N PHE A 80 -6.78 6.89 -5.03
CA PHE A 80 -8.05 7.16 -4.37
C PHE A 80 -8.37 5.96 -3.48
N THR A 81 -8.19 6.10 -2.17
CA THR A 81 -8.39 5.08 -1.11
C THR A 81 -8.61 5.82 0.22
N PRO A 82 -8.87 5.16 1.38
CA PRO A 82 -9.09 5.89 2.63
C PRO A 82 -7.96 6.87 2.99
N VAL A 83 -8.34 7.98 3.60
CA VAL A 83 -7.48 9.06 4.10
C VAL A 83 -7.73 9.27 5.59
N ILE A 84 -6.83 10.01 6.25
CA ILE A 84 -7.13 10.58 7.57
C ILE A 84 -7.93 11.85 7.36
N GLU A 85 -9.11 11.90 7.96
CA GLU A 85 -10.07 12.99 7.84
C GLU A 85 -9.88 14.01 8.97
N PRO A 86 -10.19 15.29 8.72
CA PRO A 86 -10.40 16.25 9.79
C PRO A 86 -11.54 15.80 10.70
N GLU A 87 -11.40 16.03 12.01
CA GLU A 87 -12.44 15.72 12.99
C GLU A 87 -13.75 16.45 12.67
N HIS A 88 -14.83 15.68 12.46
CA HIS A 88 -16.20 16.18 12.33
C HIS A 88 -17.21 15.07 12.64
N GLN A 89 -18.48 15.42 12.85
CA GLN A 89 -19.53 14.48 13.29
C GLN A 89 -19.61 13.18 12.46
N ASN A 90 -19.43 13.28 11.15
CA ASN A 90 -19.51 12.16 10.22
C ASN A 90 -18.16 11.58 9.79
N ALA A 91 -17.06 11.93 10.46
CA ALA A 91 -15.73 11.45 10.08
C ALA A 91 -15.63 9.94 10.38
N PHE A 92 -15.06 9.18 9.45
CA PHE A 92 -14.92 7.73 9.54
C PHE A 92 -13.56 7.32 10.12
N ILE A 93 -12.47 7.92 9.64
CA ILE A 93 -11.10 7.64 10.11
C ILE A 93 -10.39 8.96 10.38
N THR A 94 -10.08 9.25 11.63
CA THR A 94 -9.39 10.49 12.05
C THR A 94 -8.03 10.25 12.69
N GLU A 95 -7.64 8.98 12.85
CA GLU A 95 -6.35 8.56 13.39
C GLU A 95 -5.63 7.61 12.44
N TYR A 96 -4.30 7.72 12.37
CA TYR A 96 -3.47 6.78 11.64
C TYR A 96 -3.68 5.35 12.15
N GLN A 97 -3.84 4.42 11.21
CA GLN A 97 -4.20 3.04 11.49
C GLN A 97 -3.20 2.33 12.42
N TYR A 98 -1.91 2.64 12.27
CA TYR A 98 -0.86 2.13 13.15
C TYR A 98 -1.05 2.58 14.61
N ASP A 99 -1.35 3.86 14.79
CA ASP A 99 -1.54 4.47 16.10
C ASP A 99 -2.82 3.95 16.75
N ALA A 100 -3.91 3.85 15.97
CA ALA A 100 -5.18 3.30 16.45
C ALA A 100 -5.01 1.87 16.97
N ILE A 101 -4.25 1.00 16.29
CA ILE A 101 -3.95 -0.35 16.80
C ILE A 101 -3.05 -0.26 18.04
N SER A 102 -1.97 0.52 17.98
CA SER A 102 -0.96 0.57 19.04
C SER A 102 -1.49 1.14 20.36
N LYS A 103 -2.40 2.12 20.29
CA LYS A 103 -3.09 2.73 21.44
C LYS A 103 -4.35 1.96 21.83
N GLY A 104 -4.77 1.02 21.01
CA GLY A 104 -5.91 0.16 21.30
C GLY A 104 -7.28 0.79 21.06
N HIS A 105 -7.36 1.76 20.15
CA HIS A 105 -8.58 2.45 19.72
C HIS A 105 -9.36 1.67 18.64
N MET A 106 -9.00 0.42 18.38
CA MET A 106 -9.74 -0.48 17.48
C MET A 106 -10.84 -1.22 18.23
N ASN A 107 -11.89 -1.69 17.54
CA ASN A 107 -12.91 -2.52 18.18
C ASN A 107 -12.35 -3.90 18.57
N LYS A 108 -12.49 -4.31 19.83
CA LYS A 108 -12.11 -5.66 20.31
C LYS A 108 -13.14 -6.71 19.88
N ILE A 109 -12.88 -7.36 18.76
CA ILE A 109 -13.67 -8.51 18.29
C ILE A 109 -12.77 -9.67 17.86
N PRO A 110 -13.27 -10.91 17.84
CA PRO A 110 -12.59 -12.02 17.18
C PRO A 110 -12.30 -11.68 15.71
N LEU A 111 -11.05 -11.86 15.29
CA LEU A 111 -10.58 -11.61 13.94
C LEU A 111 -9.86 -12.85 13.42
N MET A 112 -10.34 -13.39 12.30
CA MET A 112 -9.59 -14.36 11.48
C MET A 112 -8.90 -13.57 10.36
N ILE A 113 -7.59 -13.74 10.20
CA ILE A 113 -6.83 -13.05 9.16
C ILE A 113 -5.81 -13.99 8.54
N GLY A 114 -5.61 -13.90 7.23
CA GLY A 114 -4.69 -14.78 6.50
C GLY A 114 -4.34 -14.29 5.10
N ILE A 115 -3.39 -14.98 4.47
CA ILE A 115 -2.92 -14.77 3.10
C ILE A 115 -2.78 -16.12 2.39
N CYS A 116 -2.68 -16.07 1.06
CA CYS A 116 -2.21 -17.18 0.23
C CYS A 116 -0.67 -17.28 0.29
N SER A 117 -0.12 -18.46 -0.01
CA SER A 117 1.33 -18.68 -0.06
C SER A 117 2.02 -17.87 -1.16
N GLU A 118 1.36 -17.64 -2.29
CA GLU A 118 1.88 -16.87 -3.43
C GLU A 118 0.86 -15.85 -3.96
N GLU A 119 0.52 -14.85 -3.14
CA GLU A 119 -0.47 -13.78 -3.44
C GLU A 119 -0.30 -13.07 -4.79
N SER A 120 0.92 -13.07 -5.33
CA SER A 120 1.27 -12.39 -6.58
C SER A 120 1.53 -13.34 -7.75
N ILE A 121 1.24 -14.64 -7.63
CA ILE A 121 1.58 -15.62 -8.67
C ILE A 121 0.96 -15.29 -10.03
N ALA A 122 -0.26 -14.74 -10.04
CA ALA A 122 -0.94 -14.33 -11.26
C ALA A 122 -0.17 -13.26 -12.05
N ARG A 123 0.72 -12.48 -11.40
CA ARG A 123 1.57 -11.49 -12.07
C ARG A 123 2.67 -12.13 -12.91
N ALA A 124 3.15 -13.32 -12.53
CA ALA A 124 4.14 -14.05 -13.32
C ALA A 124 3.62 -14.45 -14.71
N ALA A 125 2.29 -14.56 -14.86
CA ALA A 125 1.65 -14.84 -16.13
C ALA A 125 1.53 -13.61 -17.06
N ALA A 126 1.82 -12.40 -16.57
CA ALA A 126 1.75 -11.20 -17.40
C ALA A 126 2.95 -11.11 -18.35
N ASN A 127 2.70 -10.78 -19.63
CA ASN A 127 3.75 -10.68 -20.65
C ASN A 127 4.87 -9.68 -20.32
N ASN A 128 4.58 -8.68 -19.48
CA ASN A 128 5.55 -7.67 -19.05
C ASN A 128 6.27 -8.02 -17.74
N PHE A 129 6.00 -9.16 -17.10
CA PHE A 129 6.54 -9.51 -15.79
C PHE A 129 8.07 -9.38 -15.73
N LEU A 130 8.80 -10.09 -16.60
CA LEU A 130 10.26 -10.03 -16.63
C LEU A 130 10.80 -8.64 -16.95
N SER A 131 10.08 -7.87 -17.79
CA SER A 131 10.48 -6.49 -18.09
C SER A 131 10.38 -5.56 -16.88
N ILE A 132 9.44 -5.83 -15.97
CA ILE A 132 9.31 -5.09 -14.72
C ILE A 132 10.38 -5.57 -13.72
N VAL A 133 10.62 -6.87 -13.62
CA VAL A 133 11.66 -7.41 -12.74
C VAL A 133 13.04 -6.82 -13.11
N ARG A 134 13.36 -6.70 -14.40
CA ARG A 134 14.58 -6.03 -14.86
C ARG A 134 14.66 -4.55 -14.47
N GLN A 135 13.53 -3.84 -14.41
CA GLN A 135 13.51 -2.46 -13.95
C GLN A 135 13.80 -2.36 -12.44
N TYR A 136 13.29 -3.29 -11.63
CA TYR A 136 13.66 -3.39 -10.22
C TYR A 136 15.16 -3.69 -10.03
N GLU A 137 15.75 -4.53 -10.89
CA GLU A 137 17.20 -4.78 -10.85
C GLU A 137 18.03 -3.59 -11.30
N HIS A 138 17.57 -2.86 -12.32
CA HIS A 138 18.26 -1.66 -12.79
C HIS A 138 18.29 -0.55 -11.71
N ASP A 139 17.23 -0.44 -10.91
CA ASP A 139 17.16 0.47 -9.76
C ASP A 139 16.47 -0.19 -8.56
N VAL A 140 17.28 -0.85 -7.72
CA VAL A 140 16.81 -1.51 -6.49
C VAL A 140 16.15 -0.55 -5.50
N THR A 141 16.35 0.77 -5.62
CA THR A 141 15.67 1.73 -4.75
C THR A 141 14.16 1.78 -5.01
N THR A 142 13.69 1.27 -6.15
CA THR A 142 12.26 1.14 -6.49
C THR A 142 11.55 0.03 -5.72
N LEU A 143 12.31 -0.90 -5.10
CA LEU A 143 11.78 -1.90 -4.17
C LEU A 143 11.37 -1.27 -2.83
N VAL A 144 11.99 -0.13 -2.47
CA VAL A 144 11.78 0.55 -1.18
C VAL A 144 10.40 1.23 -1.13
N ASN A 145 9.66 0.95 -0.06
CA ASN A 145 8.38 1.59 0.19
C ASN A 145 8.56 3.04 0.66
N ARG A 146 7.73 3.97 0.17
CA ARG A 146 7.72 5.38 0.62
C ARG A 146 7.47 5.54 2.12
N ASN A 147 6.80 4.58 2.77
CA ASN A 147 6.60 4.55 4.22
C ASN A 147 7.88 4.38 5.04
N MET A 148 9.01 3.99 4.41
CA MET A 148 10.29 3.93 5.12
C MET A 148 10.92 5.31 5.30
N HIS A 149 10.40 6.35 4.62
CA HIS A 149 10.87 7.74 4.72
C HIS A 149 12.38 7.92 4.56
N LEU A 150 13.03 7.07 3.73
CA LEU A 150 14.46 7.15 3.45
C LEU A 150 14.75 8.25 2.43
N SER A 151 15.32 9.36 2.88
CA SER A 151 15.77 10.47 2.03
C SER A 151 17.23 10.36 1.60
N ASP A 152 18.07 9.66 2.37
CA ASP A 152 19.46 9.41 2.03
C ASP A 152 19.54 8.39 0.86
N PRO A 153 20.10 8.76 -0.30
CA PRO A 153 20.20 7.87 -1.45
C PRO A 153 21.02 6.60 -1.19
N VAL A 154 22.08 6.69 -0.37
CA VAL A 154 22.95 5.56 -0.04
C VAL A 154 22.16 4.58 0.83
N LEU A 155 21.51 5.08 1.88
CA LEU A 155 20.69 4.24 2.77
C LEU A 155 19.50 3.63 2.02
N LYS A 156 18.88 4.37 1.11
CA LYS A 156 17.78 3.86 0.29
C LYS A 156 18.25 2.74 -0.64
N LYS A 157 19.44 2.87 -1.24
CA LYS A 157 20.04 1.81 -2.05
C LYS A 157 20.35 0.58 -1.22
N GLN A 158 20.98 0.75 -0.05
CA GLN A 158 21.24 -0.34 0.88
C GLN A 158 19.97 -1.06 1.33
N ALA A 159 18.89 -0.31 1.60
CA ALA A 159 17.60 -0.90 1.91
C ALA A 159 17.02 -1.70 0.73
N GLY A 160 17.12 -1.19 -0.50
CA GLY A 160 16.70 -1.90 -1.70
C GLY A 160 17.47 -3.21 -1.93
N GLU A 161 18.79 -3.18 -1.70
CA GLU A 161 19.66 -4.36 -1.75
C GLU A 161 19.29 -5.37 -0.66
N ALA A 162 19.14 -4.92 0.58
CA ALA A 162 18.72 -5.77 1.69
C ALA A 162 17.35 -6.42 1.44
N ILE A 163 16.40 -5.68 0.86
CA ILE A 163 15.10 -6.20 0.43
C ILE A 163 15.28 -7.32 -0.59
N ARG A 164 16.08 -7.11 -1.64
CA ARG A 164 16.34 -8.13 -2.67
C ARG A 164 16.97 -9.37 -2.05
N ASP A 165 17.98 -9.18 -1.21
CA ASP A 165 18.81 -10.24 -0.64
C ASP A 165 18.02 -11.15 0.34
N ILE A 166 16.87 -10.69 0.86
CA ILE A 166 15.92 -11.56 1.59
C ILE A 166 15.36 -12.68 0.70
N TYR A 167 15.27 -12.48 -0.61
CA TYR A 167 14.56 -13.39 -1.53
C TYR A 167 15.45 -14.18 -2.46
N THR A 168 16.66 -13.70 -2.74
CA THR A 168 17.59 -14.30 -3.69
C THR A 168 19.02 -13.90 -3.38
N GLU A 169 19.97 -14.83 -3.57
CA GLU A 169 21.42 -14.55 -3.49
C GLU A 169 21.96 -13.94 -4.80
N GLY A 170 21.16 -13.96 -5.88
CA GLY A 170 21.49 -13.39 -7.19
C GLY A 170 20.53 -12.27 -7.60
N LEU A 171 20.28 -12.14 -8.91
CA LEU A 171 19.32 -11.17 -9.42
C LEU A 171 17.90 -11.75 -9.43
N LEU A 172 16.88 -10.94 -9.15
CA LEU A 172 15.47 -11.34 -9.22
C LEU A 172 15.08 -11.79 -10.63
N GLN A 173 15.66 -11.18 -11.66
CA GLN A 173 15.37 -11.52 -13.06
C GLN A 173 15.75 -12.96 -13.43
N ASP A 174 16.71 -13.56 -12.70
CA ASP A 174 17.17 -14.93 -12.91
C ASP A 174 16.43 -15.93 -12.01
N ASN A 175 15.61 -15.42 -11.07
CA ASN A 175 14.80 -16.21 -10.16
C ASN A 175 13.35 -15.70 -10.14
N PRO A 176 12.51 -16.09 -11.11
CA PRO A 176 11.11 -15.64 -11.20
C PRO A 176 10.28 -15.92 -9.94
N GLY A 177 10.56 -17.00 -9.22
CA GLY A 177 9.91 -17.31 -7.95
C GLY A 177 10.26 -16.31 -6.85
N ALA A 178 11.53 -15.94 -6.73
CA ALA A 178 11.96 -14.84 -5.85
C ALA A 178 11.32 -13.51 -6.28
N ALA A 179 11.31 -13.20 -7.58
CA ALA A 179 10.67 -12.01 -8.10
C ALA A 179 9.17 -11.93 -7.76
N VAL A 180 8.43 -13.04 -7.83
CA VAL A 180 7.02 -13.10 -7.38
C VAL A 180 6.89 -12.82 -5.87
N ARG A 181 7.84 -13.29 -5.06
CA ARG A 181 7.86 -13.08 -3.60
C ARG A 181 8.24 -11.65 -3.19
N THR A 182 9.10 -10.98 -3.97
CA THR A 182 9.59 -9.63 -3.70
C THR A 182 8.67 -8.56 -4.29
N ALA A 183 8.31 -8.68 -5.57
CA ALA A 183 7.93 -7.52 -6.35
C ALA A 183 6.49 -7.04 -6.13
N TYR A 184 5.58 -7.87 -5.60
CA TYR A 184 4.17 -7.59 -5.93
C TYR A 184 3.07 -7.69 -4.89
N SER A 185 3.35 -8.01 -3.63
CA SER A 185 2.38 -8.05 -2.50
C SER A 185 2.44 -9.34 -1.69
N SER A 186 3.37 -10.26 -1.91
CA SER A 186 3.42 -11.50 -1.14
C SER A 186 4.09 -11.28 0.23
N ASN A 187 5.41 -11.08 0.27
CA ASN A 187 6.10 -11.08 1.57
C ASN A 187 6.33 -9.69 2.20
N GLU A 188 6.99 -8.73 1.55
CA GLU A 188 7.29 -7.45 2.22
C GLU A 188 6.09 -6.52 2.40
N ARG A 189 5.08 -6.68 1.55
CA ARG A 189 4.03 -5.67 1.36
C ARG A 189 2.69 -6.11 1.92
N LEU A 190 2.48 -7.42 2.08
CA LEU A 190 1.29 -7.99 2.71
C LEU A 190 1.66 -8.88 3.91
N LEU A 191 2.50 -9.91 3.76
CA LEU A 191 2.87 -10.76 4.89
C LEU A 191 3.54 -9.97 6.02
N MET A 192 4.51 -9.10 5.73
CA MET A 192 5.15 -8.28 6.77
C MET A 192 4.15 -7.34 7.43
N GLN A 193 3.22 -6.76 6.66
CA GLN A 193 2.19 -5.87 7.20
C GLN A 193 1.17 -6.64 8.05
N LEU A 194 0.77 -7.83 7.63
CA LEU A 194 -0.08 -8.73 8.40
C LEU A 194 0.64 -9.24 9.65
N ARG A 195 1.91 -9.65 9.56
CA ARG A 195 2.72 -10.05 10.72
C ARG A 195 2.79 -8.91 11.71
N HIS A 196 3.08 -7.69 11.24
CA HIS A 196 3.13 -6.52 12.09
C HIS A 196 1.76 -6.21 12.71
N PHE A 197 0.69 -6.25 11.92
CA PHE A 197 -0.68 -6.08 12.38
C PHE A 197 -1.03 -7.11 13.46
N VAL A 198 -0.79 -8.40 13.22
CA VAL A 198 -1.07 -9.49 14.18
C VAL A 198 -0.25 -9.33 15.45
N GLN A 199 1.04 -9.00 15.36
CA GLN A 199 1.88 -8.73 16.53
C GLN A 199 1.29 -7.60 17.38
N LYS A 200 0.89 -6.49 16.75
CA LYS A 200 0.28 -5.35 17.45
C LYS A 200 -1.11 -5.68 18.00
N TRP A 201 -1.90 -6.43 17.25
CA TRP A 201 -3.23 -6.90 17.66
C TRP A 201 -3.16 -7.81 18.88
N LEU A 202 -2.20 -8.74 18.93
CA LEU A 202 -1.99 -9.62 20.08
C LEU A 202 -1.52 -8.84 21.31
N LEU A 203 -0.62 -7.87 21.14
CA LEU A 203 -0.23 -6.95 22.21
C LEU A 203 -1.43 -6.17 22.75
N TYR A 204 -2.29 -5.68 21.86
CA TYR A 204 -3.53 -4.98 22.21
C TYR A 204 -4.51 -5.86 23.02
N LEU A 205 -4.59 -7.15 22.68
CA LEU A 205 -5.40 -8.12 23.43
C LEU A 205 -4.77 -8.56 24.76
N GLY A 206 -3.57 -8.09 25.10
CA GLY A 206 -2.84 -8.53 26.31
C GLY A 206 -2.29 -9.95 26.21
N LEU A 207 -2.27 -10.54 25.01
CA LEU A 207 -1.78 -11.88 24.77
C LEU A 207 -0.26 -11.85 24.54
N ARG A 208 0.53 -11.79 25.63
CA ARG A 208 1.98 -12.01 25.56
C ARG A 208 2.27 -13.50 25.44
N ARG A 209 2.23 -14.05 24.23
CA ARG A 209 2.87 -15.35 23.95
C ARG A 209 4.04 -15.14 23.02
N ASN A 210 5.18 -15.77 23.35
CA ASN A 210 6.19 -16.10 22.35
C ASN A 210 5.48 -16.88 21.25
N ILE A 211 5.28 -16.25 20.09
CA ILE A 211 4.68 -16.92 18.95
C ILE A 211 5.73 -17.89 18.44
N GLY A 212 5.65 -19.15 18.88
CA GLY A 212 6.29 -20.26 18.20
C GLY A 212 5.74 -20.30 16.78
N TYR A 213 6.58 -19.93 15.83
CA TYR A 213 6.26 -19.85 14.42
C TYR A 213 5.88 -21.24 13.91
N TYR A 214 4.62 -21.45 13.54
CA TYR A 214 4.30 -22.43 12.49
C TYR A 214 4.48 -21.70 11.15
N LEU A 215 5.75 -21.38 10.85
CA LEU A 215 6.16 -21.25 9.48
C LEU A 215 6.23 -22.68 8.96
N LEU A 216 5.34 -23.04 8.03
CA LEU A 216 5.72 -24.09 7.09
C LEU A 216 7.04 -23.61 6.47
N PRO A 217 8.12 -24.43 6.54
CA PRO A 217 9.38 -24.07 5.91
C PRO A 217 9.14 -23.79 4.44
N ILE A 218 9.79 -22.73 3.94
CA ILE A 218 9.88 -22.40 2.52
C ILE A 218 10.66 -23.51 1.81
#